data_AF-A0A7L3WI04-F1
#
_entry.id   AF-A0A7L3WI04-F1
#
_cell.length_a   1.000
_cell.length_b   1.000
_cell.length_c   1.000
_cell.angle_alpha   90.00
_cell.angle_beta   90.00
_cell.angle_gamma   90.00
#
_symmetry.space_group_name_H-M   'P 1'
#
loop_
_entity.id
_entity.type
_entity.pdbx_description
1 polymer ?
#
loop_
_entity_poly.entity_id
_entity_poly.type
_entity_poly.pdbx_seq_one_letter_code
_entity_poly.pdbx_strand_id
1 'polypeptide(L)'
;VEAVHLIADGKAPRIPQSEEGATYEGIQKKENAEISWDQPASALHNWIRGHDKVPGAWATIDGQMVTFYGSSLLNASVPTGQELVIKGASKPGLITKSGLVVFGNDGKMVLVRNLQFEDGKMIPASKYFTADEATSLELTEEEKKMAEDIR
;
A
#
# COMPACT_ATOMS: atom_id res chain seq x y z
N VAL A 1 13.37 -26.88 11.38
CA VAL A 1 14.49 -27.86 11.42
C VAL A 1 14.00 -29.31 11.35
N GLU A 2 12.81 -29.62 11.87
CA GLU A 2 12.19 -30.96 11.84
C GLU A 2 12.23 -31.68 10.48
N ALA A 3 11.83 -31.01 9.39
CA ALA A 3 11.88 -31.60 8.04
C ALA A 3 13.29 -32.09 7.65
N VAL A 4 14.34 -31.37 8.07
CA VAL A 4 15.74 -31.73 7.81
C VAL A 4 16.16 -32.95 8.64
N HIS A 5 15.72 -33.05 9.90
CA HIS A 5 15.98 -34.23 10.73
C HIS A 5 15.31 -35.49 10.16
N LEU A 6 14.07 -35.38 9.67
CA LEU A 6 13.40 -36.52 9.03
C LEU A 6 14.12 -37.00 7.77
N ILE A 7 14.74 -36.08 7.01
CA ILE A 7 15.60 -36.45 5.89
C ILE A 7 16.85 -37.17 6.39
N ALA A 8 17.52 -36.64 7.41
CA ALA A 8 18.73 -37.22 8.00
C ALA A 8 18.48 -38.63 8.59
N ASP A 9 17.34 -38.83 9.23
CA ASP A 9 16.92 -40.11 9.81
C ASP A 9 16.35 -41.10 8.78
N GLY A 10 16.24 -40.72 7.50
CA GLY A 10 15.67 -41.54 6.44
C GLY A 10 14.16 -41.78 6.57
N LYS A 11 13.46 -40.91 7.30
CA LYS A 11 12.01 -41.02 7.63
C LYS A 11 11.14 -39.94 6.97
N ALA A 12 11.72 -39.08 6.13
CA ALA A 12 10.98 -38.03 5.46
C ALA A 12 9.89 -38.58 4.51
N PRO A 13 8.61 -38.28 4.74
CA PRO A 13 7.53 -38.73 3.87
C PRO A 13 7.57 -38.01 2.53
N ARG A 14 7.11 -38.69 1.46
CA ARG A 14 6.90 -38.10 0.13
C ARG A 14 5.41 -38.18 -0.20
N ILE A 15 4.72 -37.06 -0.11
CA ILE A 15 3.27 -36.97 -0.30
C ILE A 15 3.02 -36.20 -1.61
N PRO A 16 2.48 -36.84 -2.67
CA PRO A 16 2.07 -36.14 -3.89
C PRO A 16 1.01 -35.07 -3.60
N GLN A 17 1.13 -33.89 -4.23
CA GLN A 17 0.11 -32.85 -4.14
C GLN A 17 -1.13 -33.25 -4.95
N SER A 18 -2.31 -32.80 -4.52
CA SER A 18 -3.53 -32.93 -5.32
C SER A 18 -3.54 -31.86 -6.42
N GLU A 19 -4.06 -32.22 -7.59
CA GLU A 19 -4.33 -31.26 -8.67
C GLU A 19 -5.59 -30.43 -8.40
N GLU A 20 -6.50 -30.93 -7.55
CA GLU A 20 -7.73 -30.22 -7.22
C GLU A 20 -7.44 -28.96 -6.38
N GLY A 21 -7.83 -27.80 -6.91
CA GLY A 21 -7.61 -26.51 -6.26
C GLY A 21 -6.20 -25.93 -6.41
N ALA A 22 -5.35 -26.53 -7.25
CA ALA A 22 -4.02 -26.00 -7.54
C ALA A 22 -4.10 -24.65 -8.27
N THR A 23 -3.34 -23.66 -7.79
CA THR A 23 -3.20 -22.34 -8.43
C THR A 23 -1.73 -21.98 -8.60
N TYR A 24 -1.44 -21.00 -9.45
CA TYR A 24 -0.10 -20.50 -9.69
C TYR A 24 -0.12 -19.00 -9.90
N GLU A 25 0.73 -18.30 -9.16
CA GLU A 25 0.95 -16.86 -9.29
C GLU A 25 2.45 -16.58 -9.44
N GLY A 26 2.79 -15.59 -10.28
CA GLY A 26 4.17 -15.16 -10.50
C GLY A 26 4.70 -14.25 -9.39
N ILE A 27 5.93 -13.78 -9.57
CA ILE A 27 6.52 -12.79 -8.65
C ILE A 27 5.76 -11.46 -8.70
N GLN A 28 5.43 -10.93 -7.53
CA GLN A 28 4.83 -9.61 -7.40
C GLN A 28 5.90 -8.53 -7.31
N LYS A 29 5.81 -7.56 -8.21
CA LYS A 29 6.74 -6.44 -8.35
C LYS A 29 5.97 -5.12 -8.26
N LYS A 30 6.67 -4.00 -8.23
CA LYS A 30 6.00 -2.71 -8.17
C LYS A 30 5.10 -2.49 -9.38
N GLU A 31 5.56 -2.88 -10.56
CA GLU A 31 4.86 -2.62 -11.83
C GLU A 31 3.51 -3.33 -11.93
N ASN A 32 3.32 -4.46 -11.23
CA ASN A 32 2.06 -5.21 -11.25
C ASN A 32 1.19 -5.00 -9.99
N ALA A 33 1.57 -4.06 -9.12
CA ALA A 33 0.84 -3.70 -7.91
C ALA A 33 -0.05 -2.45 -8.09
N GLU A 34 -0.26 -1.98 -9.33
CA GLU A 34 -1.19 -0.88 -9.60
C GLU A 34 -2.61 -1.26 -9.18
N ILE A 35 -3.31 -0.34 -8.53
CA ILE A 35 -4.68 -0.55 -8.07
C ILE A 35 -5.62 -0.42 -9.26
N SER A 36 -6.27 -1.52 -9.63
CA SER A 36 -7.45 -1.48 -10.51
C SER A 36 -8.67 -1.04 -9.71
N TRP A 37 -9.23 0.13 -10.04
CA TRP A 37 -10.32 0.76 -9.30
C TRP A 37 -11.71 0.22 -9.61
N ASP A 38 -11.89 -0.47 -10.74
CA ASP A 38 -13.17 -1.10 -11.11
C ASP A 38 -13.37 -2.43 -10.37
N GLN A 39 -13.39 -2.35 -9.05
CA GLN A 39 -13.50 -3.49 -8.15
C GLN A 39 -14.35 -3.13 -6.92
N PRO A 40 -14.98 -4.11 -6.26
CA PRO A 40 -15.70 -3.87 -5.01
C PRO A 40 -14.73 -3.45 -3.90
N ALA A 41 -15.21 -2.73 -2.90
CA ALA A 41 -14.37 -2.21 -1.81
C ALA A 41 -13.58 -3.32 -1.07
N SER A 42 -14.16 -4.51 -0.93
CA SER A 42 -13.48 -5.67 -0.36
C SER A 42 -12.27 -6.12 -1.18
N ALA A 43 -12.37 -6.12 -2.51
CA ALA A 43 -11.27 -6.47 -3.39
C ALA A 43 -10.18 -5.39 -3.38
N LEU A 44 -10.54 -4.11 -3.37
CA LEU A 44 -9.58 -3.01 -3.19
C LEU A 44 -8.83 -3.12 -1.85
N HIS A 45 -9.55 -3.37 -0.76
CA HIS A 45 -8.95 -3.60 0.55
C HIS A 45 -7.99 -4.80 0.53
N ASN A 46 -8.42 -5.93 -0.04
CA ASN A 46 -7.60 -7.13 -0.19
C ASN A 46 -6.34 -6.89 -1.02
N TRP A 47 -6.46 -6.10 -2.09
CA TRP A 47 -5.34 -5.73 -2.94
C TRP A 47 -4.31 -4.90 -2.17
N ILE A 48 -4.77 -3.85 -1.47
CA ILE A 48 -3.89 -2.98 -0.70
C ILE A 48 -3.18 -3.77 0.41
N ARG A 49 -3.92 -4.53 1.22
CA ARG A 49 -3.31 -5.30 2.32
C ARG A 49 -2.44 -6.47 1.83
N GLY A 50 -2.71 -7.01 0.64
CA GLY A 50 -1.93 -8.09 0.03
C GLY A 50 -0.57 -7.62 -0.48
N HIS A 51 -0.43 -6.31 -0.76
CA HIS A 51 0.83 -5.69 -1.17
C HIS A 51 1.44 -4.82 -0.06
N ASP A 52 0.93 -4.87 1.17
CA ASP A 52 1.42 -4.09 2.32
C ASP A 52 2.45 -4.91 3.13
N LYS A 53 3.73 -4.53 3.25
CA LYS A 53 4.39 -3.33 2.70
C LYS A 53 5.04 -3.52 1.33
N VAL A 54 5.26 -4.77 0.91
CA VAL A 54 6.03 -5.10 -0.30
C VAL A 54 5.11 -5.81 -1.30
N PRO A 55 5.12 -5.40 -2.58
CA PRO A 55 5.85 -4.26 -3.19
C PRO A 55 5.16 -2.89 -2.97
N GLY A 56 4.00 -2.87 -2.32
CA GLY A 56 3.19 -1.67 -2.08
C GLY A 56 2.21 -1.39 -3.23
N ALA A 57 0.90 -1.51 -2.95
CA ALA A 57 -0.15 -1.18 -3.91
C ALA A 57 -0.18 0.33 -4.19
N TRP A 58 -0.28 0.73 -5.45
CA TRP A 58 -0.14 2.15 -5.83
C TRP A 58 -1.15 2.61 -6.87
N ALA A 59 -1.33 3.93 -6.96
CA ALA A 59 -2.08 4.59 -8.02
C ALA A 59 -1.49 5.96 -8.34
N THR A 60 -1.86 6.54 -9.49
CA THR A 60 -1.45 7.90 -9.85
C THR A 60 -2.38 8.95 -9.24
N ILE A 61 -1.81 9.91 -8.53
CA ILE A 61 -2.48 11.08 -7.95
C ILE A 61 -1.67 12.31 -8.34
N ASP A 62 -2.29 13.33 -8.94
CA ASP A 62 -1.63 14.55 -9.42
C ASP A 62 -0.36 14.30 -10.26
N GLY A 63 -0.39 13.23 -11.07
CA GLY A 63 0.72 12.83 -11.93
C GLY A 63 1.85 12.05 -11.25
N GLN A 64 1.77 11.82 -9.93
CA GLN A 64 2.76 11.09 -9.16
C GLN A 64 2.26 9.71 -8.73
N MET A 65 3.14 8.72 -8.66
CA MET A 65 2.85 7.42 -8.05
C MET A 65 2.78 7.55 -6.53
N VAL A 66 1.61 7.21 -5.98
CA VAL A 66 1.38 7.18 -4.54
C VAL A 66 1.07 5.75 -4.13
N THR A 67 1.77 5.25 -3.11
CA THR A 67 1.59 3.92 -2.54
C THR A 67 0.69 3.97 -1.31
N PHE A 68 -0.20 2.99 -1.16
CA PHE A 68 -1.27 2.97 -0.18
C PHE A 68 -0.98 1.89 0.88
N TYR A 69 -1.14 2.24 2.16
CA TYR A 69 -0.88 1.31 3.27
C TYR A 69 -1.91 1.42 4.41
N GLY A 70 -2.03 0.33 5.17
CA GLY A 70 -2.90 0.24 6.34
C GLY A 70 -4.38 0.43 5.98
N SER A 71 -4.89 -0.40 5.06
CA SER A 71 -6.28 -0.33 4.63
C SER A 71 -7.25 -1.03 5.60
N SER A 72 -8.48 -0.53 5.68
CA SER A 72 -9.57 -1.14 6.45
C SER A 72 -10.92 -0.86 5.79
N LEU A 73 -11.86 -1.80 5.86
CA LEU A 73 -13.22 -1.59 5.37
C LEU A 73 -14.00 -0.64 6.29
N LEU A 74 -14.74 0.29 5.69
CA LEU A 74 -15.56 1.26 6.40
C LEU A 74 -17.04 0.99 6.15
N ASN A 75 -17.78 0.66 7.21
CA ASN A 75 -19.22 0.37 7.18
C ASN A 75 -20.08 1.55 7.72
N ALA A 76 -19.49 2.72 7.91
CA ALA A 76 -20.16 3.92 8.42
C ALA A 76 -20.73 4.78 7.29
N SER A 77 -21.43 5.87 7.63
CA SER A 77 -21.80 6.92 6.68
C SER A 77 -20.55 7.56 6.06
N VAL A 78 -20.68 8.04 4.82
CA VAL A 78 -19.59 8.74 4.11
C VAL A 78 -19.12 9.93 4.95
N PRO A 79 -17.86 9.93 5.41
CA PRO A 79 -17.33 11.03 6.21
C PRO A 79 -17.15 12.28 5.34
N THR A 80 -17.34 13.46 5.94
CA THR A 80 -16.96 14.72 5.29
C THR A 80 -15.44 14.81 5.17
N GLY A 81 -14.96 15.15 3.98
CA GLY A 81 -13.54 15.27 3.69
C GLY A 81 -13.29 16.13 2.47
N GLN A 82 -12.02 16.42 2.21
CA GLN A 82 -11.59 17.12 1.00
C GLN A 82 -11.41 16.11 -0.14
N GLU A 83 -11.96 16.41 -1.31
CA GLU A 83 -11.89 15.52 -2.47
C GLU A 83 -10.46 15.40 -2.99
N LEU A 84 -10.04 14.18 -3.29
CA LEU A 84 -8.77 13.85 -3.93
C LEU A 84 -9.05 13.05 -5.20
N VAL A 85 -8.66 13.61 -6.35
CA VAL A 85 -8.84 12.95 -7.64
C VAL A 85 -7.78 11.88 -7.81
N ILE A 86 -8.21 10.64 -7.99
CA ILE A 86 -7.32 9.50 -8.21
C ILE A 86 -7.56 8.99 -9.63
N LYS A 87 -6.48 8.83 -10.40
CA LYS A 87 -6.59 8.38 -11.80
C LYS A 87 -7.24 7.00 -11.87
N GLY A 88 -8.31 6.90 -12.66
CA GLY A 88 -9.04 5.66 -12.90
C GLY A 88 -10.13 5.33 -11.87
N ALA A 89 -10.18 6.03 -10.74
CA ALA A 89 -11.26 5.85 -9.77
C ALA A 89 -12.58 6.44 -10.30
N SER A 90 -13.69 5.73 -10.10
CA SER A 90 -15.03 6.16 -10.53
C SER A 90 -15.57 7.35 -9.71
N LYS A 91 -15.10 7.48 -8.46
CA LYS A 91 -15.41 8.59 -7.57
C LYS A 91 -14.10 9.15 -6.99
N PRO A 92 -14.01 10.47 -6.78
CA PRO A 92 -12.91 11.04 -6.01
C PRO A 92 -12.80 10.37 -4.63
N GLY A 93 -11.57 10.19 -4.16
CA GLY A 93 -11.33 9.83 -2.77
C GLY A 93 -11.63 11.01 -1.84
N LEU A 94 -11.83 10.74 -0.55
CA LEU A 94 -12.06 11.76 0.46
C LEU A 94 -10.97 11.73 1.52
N ILE A 95 -10.20 12.80 1.64
CA ILE A 95 -9.26 12.99 2.74
C ILE A 95 -10.02 13.44 3.97
N THR A 96 -9.98 12.59 5.00
CA THR A 96 -10.64 12.80 6.29
C THR A 96 -9.61 12.87 7.41
N LYS A 97 -10.03 13.26 8.61
CA LYS A 97 -9.18 13.22 9.82
C LYS A 97 -8.62 11.82 10.11
N SER A 98 -9.32 10.77 9.67
CA SER A 98 -8.95 9.38 9.93
C SER A 98 -8.03 8.79 8.85
N GLY A 99 -7.96 9.40 7.67
CA GLY A 99 -7.20 8.92 6.52
C GLY A 99 -7.91 9.19 5.19
N LEU A 100 -7.41 8.57 4.11
CA LEU A 100 -8.01 8.64 2.77
C LEU A 100 -9.10 7.58 2.65
N VAL A 101 -10.31 8.00 2.33
CA VAL A 101 -11.42 7.10 1.98
C VAL A 101 -11.48 6.96 0.47
N VAL A 102 -11.46 5.72 -0.01
CA VAL A 102 -11.67 5.38 -1.42
C VAL A 102 -12.92 4.52 -1.57
N PHE A 103 -13.52 4.55 -2.76
CA PHE A 103 -14.78 3.86 -3.05
C PHE A 103 -14.57 2.70 -4.00
N GLY A 104 -15.20 1.57 -3.70
CA GLY A 104 -15.37 0.50 -4.67
C GLY A 104 -16.47 0.79 -5.68
N ASN A 105 -16.53 0.02 -6.76
CA ASN A 105 -17.61 0.09 -7.75
C ASN A 105 -18.98 -0.34 -7.17
N ASP A 106 -18.99 -1.02 -6.02
CA ASP A 106 -20.15 -1.38 -5.22
C ASP A 106 -20.64 -0.24 -4.30
N GLY A 107 -19.99 0.93 -4.35
CA GLY A 107 -20.31 2.10 -3.53
C GLY A 107 -19.88 1.99 -2.07
N LYS A 108 -19.27 0.87 -1.67
CA LYS A 108 -18.69 0.70 -0.33
C LYS A 108 -17.34 1.39 -0.22
N MET A 109 -16.84 1.52 1.00
CA MET A 109 -15.68 2.36 1.32
C MET A 109 -14.52 1.57 1.91
N VAL A 110 -13.30 1.99 1.55
CA VAL A 110 -12.05 1.56 2.16
C VAL A 110 -11.35 2.79 2.72
N LEU A 111 -10.98 2.73 4.00
CA LEU A 111 -10.13 3.72 4.64
C LEU A 111 -8.67 3.29 4.51
N VAL A 112 -7.80 4.21 4.09
CA VAL A 112 -6.35 4.04 3.96
C VAL A 112 -5.67 5.01 4.91
N ARG A 113 -4.74 4.48 5.72
CA ARG A 113 -4.12 5.24 6.82
C ARG A 113 -2.87 5.99 6.40
N ASN A 114 -2.03 5.40 5.56
CA ASN A 114 -0.76 6.00 5.17
C ASN A 114 -0.58 5.98 3.66
N LEU A 115 0.09 7.01 3.17
CA LEU A 115 0.48 7.17 1.77
C LEU A 115 1.99 7.34 1.71
N GLN A 116 2.62 6.82 0.66
CA GLN A 116 4.04 7.04 0.38
C GLN A 116 4.21 7.55 -1.04
N PHE A 117 4.94 8.63 -1.20
CA PHE A 117 5.25 9.23 -2.51
C PHE A 117 6.48 8.59 -3.15
N GLU A 118 6.75 8.93 -4.41
CA GLU A 118 7.90 8.42 -5.18
C GLU A 118 9.26 8.74 -4.54
N ASP A 119 9.35 9.84 -3.80
CA ASP A 119 10.54 10.24 -3.04
C ASP A 119 10.80 9.36 -1.80
N GLY A 120 9.90 8.41 -1.51
CA GLY A 120 9.95 7.52 -0.37
C GLY A 120 9.34 8.11 0.92
N LYS A 121 8.94 9.39 0.93
CA LYS A 121 8.30 10.05 2.08
C LYS A 121 6.96 9.39 2.36
N MET A 122 6.83 8.84 3.56
CA MET A 122 5.57 8.27 4.05
C MET A 122 4.86 9.28 4.96
N ILE A 123 3.60 9.56 4.65
CA ILE A 123 2.75 10.45 5.44
C ILE A 123 1.46 9.75 5.88
N PRO A 124 0.88 10.15 7.02
CA PRO A 124 -0.52 9.84 7.29
C PRO A 124 -1.40 10.44 6.19
N ALA A 125 -2.33 9.64 5.66
CA ALA A 125 -3.19 10.05 4.57
C ALA A 125 -4.06 11.28 4.93
N SER A 126 -4.40 11.45 6.21
CA SER A 126 -5.13 12.64 6.69
C SER A 126 -4.38 13.96 6.54
N LYS A 127 -3.05 13.91 6.34
CA LYS A 127 -2.19 15.08 6.17
C LYS A 127 -1.86 15.39 4.71
N TYR A 128 -2.50 14.72 3.74
CA TYR A 128 -2.18 14.85 2.32
C TYR A 128 -2.16 16.32 1.86
N PHE A 129 -3.21 17.09 2.14
CA PHE A 129 -3.31 18.52 1.73
C PHE A 129 -2.56 19.50 2.64
N THR A 130 -2.05 19.05 3.78
CA THR A 130 -1.23 19.88 4.69
C THR A 130 0.27 19.64 4.48
N ALA A 131 0.64 18.68 3.63
CA ALA A 131 2.04 18.33 3.38
C ALA A 131 2.83 19.39 2.60
N ASP A 132 2.15 20.42 2.07
CA ASP A 132 2.75 21.56 1.37
C ASP A 132 3.41 22.59 2.32
N GLU A 133 3.22 22.46 3.65
CA GLU A 133 4.20 22.99 4.59
C GLU A 133 5.41 22.07 4.60
N ALA A 134 6.22 22.23 3.56
CA ALA A 134 7.56 21.70 3.46
C ALA A 134 8.32 22.04 4.76
N THR A 135 8.47 21.04 5.62
CA THR A 135 9.65 21.00 6.48
C THR A 135 10.82 20.82 5.52
N SER A 136 11.37 21.93 5.02
CA SER A 136 12.75 21.93 4.59
C SER A 136 13.54 21.51 5.82
N LEU A 137 13.93 20.25 5.85
CA LEU A 137 14.99 19.78 6.73
C LEU A 137 16.25 20.46 6.20
N GLU A 138 16.44 21.71 6.57
CA GLU A 138 17.73 22.37 6.41
C GLU A 138 18.70 21.60 7.28
N LEU A 139 19.63 20.89 6.63
CA LEU A 139 20.74 20.25 7.32
C LEU A 139 21.42 21.31 8.18
N THR A 140 21.54 21.01 9.46
CA THR A 140 22.35 21.82 10.36
C THR A 140 23.79 21.84 9.85
N GLU A 141 24.54 22.90 10.17
CA GLU A 141 25.95 23.01 9.74
C GLU A 141 26.79 21.80 10.19
N GLU A 142 26.39 21.12 11.27
CA GLU A 142 27.01 19.88 11.75
C GLU A 142 26.74 18.70 10.81
N GLU A 143 25.51 18.54 10.30
CA GLU A 143 25.13 17.47 9.38
C GLU A 143 25.75 17.66 7.98
N LYS A 144 25.92 18.91 7.53
CA LYS A 144 26.65 19.21 6.28
C LYS A 144 28.11 18.79 6.37
N LYS A 145 28.76 19.09 7.49
CA LYS A 145 30.17 18.75 7.72
C LYS A 145 30.39 17.24 7.77
N MET A 146 29.47 16.52 8.42
CA MET A 146 29.50 15.06 8.46
C MET A 146 29.31 14.42 7.07
N ALA A 147 28.50 15.02 6.19
CA ALA A 147 28.32 14.55 4.82
C ALA A 147 29.55 14.79 3.94
N GLU A 148 30.30 15.87 4.17
CA GLU A 148 31.58 16.14 3.48
C GLU A 148 32.69 15.19 3.93
N ASP A 149 32.75 14.84 5.21
CA ASP A 149 33.77 13.93 5.77
C ASP A 149 33.59 12.45 5.33
N ILE A 150 32.44 12.09 4.76
CA ILE A 150 32.13 10.73 4.29
C ILE A 150 32.56 10.51 2.82
N ARG A 151 33.05 11.54 2.12
CA ARG A 151 33.41 11.49 0.70
C ARG A 151 34.91 11.31 0.44
#